data_AF-A0A7X8R2Z5-F1
#
_entry.id   AF-A0A7X8R2Z5-F1
#
_cell.length_a   1.000
_cell.length_b   1.000
_cell.length_c   1.000
_cell.angle_alpha   90.00
_cell.angle_beta   90.00
_cell.angle_gamma   90.00
#
_symmetry.space_group_name_H-M   'P 1'
#
loop_
_entity.id
_entity.type
_entity.pdbx_description
1 polymer ?
#
loop_
_entity_poly.entity_id
_entity_poly.type
_entity_poly.pdbx_seq_one_letter_code
_entity_poly.pdbx_strand_id
1 'polypeptide(L)'
;MEIYLDIVILENIVINYLILLVTSRFSKNRTSNLRLFLGSVAGTAYLVLMILLPETKIYATLLSKFLLSIGMIAITFNFNRITVFLKTLALFYAATFIFAGAGFALMFFNKDWGILKNGVLISQLTFLDAKWTELLVAVAFAMIIFRVVWDAVQSRFIKEKLLVDI
;
A
#
# COMPACT_ATOMS: atom_id res chain seq x y z
N MET A 1 18.12 -20.85 -2.66
CA MET A 1 16.66 -20.68 -2.65
C MET A 1 16.25 -20.30 -4.05
N GLU A 2 15.46 -21.13 -4.70
CA GLU A 2 14.92 -20.83 -6.04
C GLU A 2 13.64 -20.01 -5.85
N ILE A 3 13.58 -18.84 -6.49
CA ILE A 3 12.40 -17.98 -6.47
C ILE A 3 11.64 -18.22 -7.76
N TYR A 4 10.43 -18.77 -7.62
CA TYR A 4 9.50 -18.96 -8.73
C TYR A 4 8.92 -17.61 -9.16
N LEU A 5 9.48 -17.04 -10.23
CA LEU A 5 9.16 -15.69 -10.70
C LEU A 5 7.68 -15.53 -11.08
N ASP A 6 7.09 -16.57 -11.65
CA ASP A 6 5.68 -16.67 -12.00
C ASP A 6 4.76 -16.52 -10.78
N ILE A 7 5.07 -17.19 -9.68
CA ILE A 7 4.31 -17.10 -8.42
C ILE A 7 4.41 -15.68 -7.86
N VAL A 8 5.62 -15.11 -7.81
CA VAL A 8 5.85 -13.74 -7.30
C VAL A 8 5.10 -12.70 -8.13
N ILE A 9 5.09 -12.85 -9.46
CA ILE A 9 4.35 -11.95 -10.35
C ILE A 9 2.85 -12.04 -10.09
N LEU A 10 2.30 -13.25 -10.03
CA LEU A 10 0.86 -13.45 -9.84
C LEU A 10 0.40 -12.92 -8.48
N GLU A 11 1.14 -13.21 -7.42
CA GLU A 11 0.88 -12.69 -6.08
C GLU A 11 0.87 -11.16 -6.06
N ASN A 12 1.86 -10.52 -6.70
CA ASN A 12 1.93 -9.06 -6.76
C ASN A 12 0.83 -8.43 -7.61
N ILE A 13 0.40 -9.07 -8.70
CA ILE A 13 -0.75 -8.60 -9.47
C ILE A 13 -2.01 -8.62 -8.59
N VAL A 14 -2.25 -9.72 -7.87
CA VAL A 14 -3.42 -9.87 -7.00
C VAL A 14 -3.40 -8.84 -5.87
N ILE A 15 -2.29 -8.72 -5.15
CA ILE A 15 -2.16 -7.77 -4.03
C ILE A 15 -2.32 -6.32 -4.52
N ASN A 16 -1.62 -5.94 -5.59
CA ASN A 16 -1.74 -4.59 -6.15
C ASN A 16 -3.16 -4.30 -6.64
N TYR A 17 -3.85 -5.30 -7.23
CA TYR A 17 -5.24 -5.17 -7.64
C TYR A 17 -6.16 -4.93 -6.44
N LEU A 18 -6.00 -5.70 -5.36
CA LEU A 18 -6.79 -5.55 -4.14
C LEU A 18 -6.54 -4.19 -3.46
N ILE A 19 -5.30 -3.71 -3.42
CA ILE A 19 -4.95 -2.37 -2.92
C ILE A 19 -5.69 -1.30 -3.73
N LEU A 20 -5.61 -1.35 -5.06
CA LEU A 20 -6.29 -0.38 -5.94
C LEU A 20 -7.82 -0.50 -5.84
N LEU A 21 -8.36 -1.70 -5.66
CA LEU A 21 -9.78 -1.94 -5.45
C LEU A 21 -10.27 -1.32 -4.14
N VAL A 22 -9.56 -1.53 -3.03
CA VAL A 22 -9.87 -0.88 -1.74
C VAL A 22 -9.78 0.64 -1.90
N THR A 23 -8.72 1.13 -2.55
CA THR A 23 -8.54 2.56 -2.83
C THR A 23 -9.71 3.15 -3.63
N SER A 24 -10.24 2.43 -4.64
CA SER A 24 -11.37 2.90 -5.43
C SER A 24 -12.66 2.99 -4.61
N ARG A 25 -12.90 2.00 -3.73
CA ARG A 25 -14.07 1.97 -2.84
C ARG A 25 -14.07 3.11 -1.84
N PHE A 26 -12.92 3.49 -1.29
CA PHE A 26 -12.79 4.58 -0.32
C PHE A 26 -12.70 5.96 -0.97
N SER A 27 -12.04 6.08 -2.13
CA SER A 27 -11.93 7.35 -2.86
C SER A 27 -13.24 7.78 -3.53
N LYS A 28 -14.24 6.88 -3.63
CA LYS A 28 -15.51 7.08 -4.35
C LYS A 28 -15.33 7.39 -5.83
N ASN A 29 -14.15 7.12 -6.36
CA ASN A 29 -13.82 7.40 -7.74
C ASN A 29 -14.23 6.18 -8.59
N ARG A 30 -15.11 6.39 -9.57
CA ARG A 30 -15.60 5.29 -10.42
C ARG A 30 -14.48 4.87 -11.36
N THR A 31 -14.03 3.63 -11.24
CA THR A 31 -13.04 3.02 -12.14
C THR A 31 -13.57 1.70 -12.69
N SER A 32 -13.10 1.33 -13.87
CA SER A 32 -13.39 0.01 -14.45
C SER A 32 -12.39 -1.02 -13.92
N ASN A 33 -12.82 -2.28 -13.86
CA ASN A 33 -11.95 -3.40 -13.47
C ASN A 33 -10.70 -3.52 -14.36
N LEU A 34 -10.82 -3.14 -15.64
CA LEU A 34 -9.71 -3.12 -16.58
C LEU A 34 -8.63 -2.09 -16.19
N ARG A 35 -9.04 -0.90 -15.75
CA ARG A 35 -8.08 0.13 -15.28
C ARG A 35 -7.40 -0.26 -13.98
N LEU A 36 -8.13 -0.91 -13.07
CA LEU A 36 -7.55 -1.51 -11.86
C LEU A 36 -6.49 -2.55 -12.21
N PHE A 37 -6.79 -3.43 -13.17
CA PHE A 37 -5.87 -4.46 -13.63
C PHE A 37 -4.61 -3.86 -14.29
N LEU A 38 -4.76 -2.85 -15.15
CA LEU A 38 -3.62 -2.16 -15.76
C LEU A 38 -2.73 -1.48 -14.70
N GLY A 39 -3.33 -0.86 -13.69
CA GLY A 39 -2.60 -0.31 -12.56
C GLY A 39 -1.82 -1.36 -11.79
N SER A 40 -2.41 -2.53 -11.52
CA SER A 40 -1.73 -3.62 -10.80
C SER A 40 -0.60 -4.25 -11.60
N VAL A 41 -0.77 -4.38 -12.92
CA VAL A 41 0.29 -4.85 -13.81
C VAL A 41 1.43 -3.83 -13.87
N ALA A 42 1.15 -2.53 -13.91
CA ALA A 42 2.19 -1.50 -13.86
C ALA A 42 3.05 -1.57 -12.59
N GLY A 43 2.41 -1.75 -11.43
CA GLY A 43 3.11 -1.96 -10.15
C GLY A 43 3.97 -3.22 -10.16
N THR A 44 3.44 -4.32 -10.70
CA THR A 44 4.16 -5.60 -10.78
C THR A 44 5.29 -5.57 -11.80
N ALA A 45 5.13 -4.86 -12.92
CA ALA A 45 6.16 -4.70 -13.93
C ALA A 45 7.40 -4.02 -13.34
N TYR A 46 7.22 -3.04 -12.46
CA TYR A 46 8.33 -2.42 -11.73
C TYR A 46 9.07 -3.41 -10.83
N LEU A 47 8.36 -4.30 -10.13
CA LEU A 47 9.00 -5.37 -9.35
C LEU A 47 9.83 -6.30 -10.25
N VAL A 48 9.28 -6.71 -11.40
CA VAL A 48 9.99 -7.56 -12.36
C VAL A 48 11.26 -6.87 -12.88
N LEU A 49 11.18 -5.58 -13.22
CA LEU A 49 12.35 -4.81 -13.63
C LEU A 49 13.41 -4.73 -12.51
N MET A 50 12.99 -4.56 -11.27
CA MET A 50 13.90 -4.55 -10.12
C MET A 50 14.61 -5.90 -9.92
N ILE A 51 13.90 -7.02 -10.14
CA ILE A 51 14.48 -8.37 -10.05
C ILE A 51 15.46 -8.64 -11.19
N LEU A 52 15.15 -8.19 -12.41
CA LEU A 52 15.97 -8.43 -13.61
C LEU A 52 17.19 -7.51 -13.72
N LEU A 53 17.15 -6.30 -13.15
CA LEU A 53 18.24 -5.31 -13.21
C LEU A 53 18.74 -4.90 -11.80
N PRO A 54 19.29 -5.82 -11.00
CA PRO A 54 19.68 -5.55 -9.61
C PRO A 54 20.84 -4.54 -9.46
N GLU A 55 21.69 -4.41 -10.47
CA GLU A 55 22.85 -3.50 -10.48
C GLU A 55 22.46 -2.01 -10.40
N THR A 56 21.22 -1.68 -10.76
CA THR A 56 20.73 -0.31 -10.82
C THR A 56 20.08 0.12 -9.51
N LYS A 57 20.88 0.73 -8.62
CA LYS A 57 20.44 1.20 -7.29
C LYS A 57 19.31 2.24 -7.32
N ILE A 58 19.03 2.84 -8.47
CA ILE A 58 17.99 3.88 -8.64
C ILE A 58 16.60 3.32 -8.29
N TYR A 59 16.29 2.07 -8.65
CA TYR A 59 15.00 1.43 -8.36
C TYR A 59 14.82 1.09 -6.88
N ALA A 60 15.88 1.07 -6.07
CA ALA A 60 15.75 0.82 -4.63
C ALA A 60 15.37 2.09 -3.85
N THR A 61 15.39 3.27 -4.48
CA THR A 61 15.17 4.54 -3.79
C THR A 61 13.71 4.77 -3.42
N LEU A 62 13.47 5.43 -2.29
CA LEU A 62 12.14 5.86 -1.85
C LEU A 62 11.42 6.70 -2.92
N LEU A 63 12.17 7.55 -3.63
CA LEU A 63 11.64 8.41 -4.69
C LEU A 63 11.06 7.58 -5.85
N SER A 64 11.74 6.51 -6.27
CA SER A 64 11.27 5.65 -7.36
C SER A 64 9.96 4.93 -7.01
N LYS A 65 9.82 4.43 -5.77
CA LYS A 65 8.59 3.83 -5.26
C LYS A 65 7.44 4.84 -5.17
N PHE A 66 7.76 6.09 -4.83
CA PHE A 66 6.78 7.18 -4.81
C PHE A 66 6.31 7.58 -6.22
N LEU A 67 7.23 7.63 -7.19
CA LEU A 67 6.87 7.87 -8.61
C LEU A 67 6.02 6.73 -9.18
N LEU A 68 6.33 5.48 -8.81
CA LEU A 68 5.54 4.32 -9.20
C LEU A 68 4.10 4.42 -8.69
N SER A 69 3.89 4.77 -7.42
CA SER A 69 2.54 4.90 -6.86
C SER A 69 1.75 6.00 -7.55
N ILE A 70 2.38 7.14 -7.86
CA ILE A 70 1.77 8.19 -8.69
C ILE A 70 1.37 7.63 -10.07
N GLY A 71 2.24 6.88 -10.73
CA GLY A 71 1.97 6.26 -12.03
C GLY A 71 0.79 5.28 -11.99
N MET A 72 0.77 4.36 -11.02
CA MET A 72 -0.32 3.40 -10.84
C MET A 72 -1.67 4.11 -10.67
N ILE A 73 -1.69 5.17 -9.85
CA ILE A 73 -2.89 5.94 -9.56
C ILE A 73 -3.36 6.73 -10.79
N ALA A 74 -2.43 7.35 -11.53
CA ALA A 74 -2.73 8.06 -12.78
C ALA A 74 -3.34 7.14 -13.85
N ILE A 75 -2.83 5.92 -13.99
CA ILE A 75 -3.38 4.91 -14.91
C ILE A 75 -4.80 4.50 -14.46
N THR A 76 -4.97 4.25 -13.17
CA THR A 76 -6.17 3.61 -12.61
C THR A 76 -7.37 4.55 -12.50
N PHE A 77 -7.15 5.79 -12.10
CA PHE A 77 -8.20 6.72 -11.68
C PHE A 77 -8.22 7.96 -12.58
N ASN A 78 -9.41 8.57 -12.75
CA ASN A 78 -9.51 9.85 -13.44
C ASN A 78 -9.65 10.96 -12.39
N PHE A 79 -9.00 12.11 -12.61
CA PHE A 79 -8.97 13.21 -11.66
C PHE A 79 -9.24 14.54 -12.34
N ASN A 80 -10.20 15.30 -11.81
CA ASN A 80 -10.46 16.67 -12.24
C ASN A 80 -9.73 17.71 -11.38
N ARG A 81 -9.23 17.31 -10.19
CA ARG A 81 -8.58 18.22 -9.22
C ARG A 81 -7.42 17.52 -8.52
N ILE A 82 -6.32 18.25 -8.32
CA ILE A 82 -5.13 17.74 -7.61
C ILE A 82 -5.42 17.31 -6.17
N THR A 83 -6.39 17.95 -5.51
CA THR A 83 -6.81 17.59 -4.15
C THR A 83 -7.43 16.20 -4.08
N VAL A 84 -8.15 15.77 -5.13
CA VAL A 84 -8.71 14.41 -5.24
C VAL A 84 -7.60 13.40 -5.50
N PHE A 85 -6.62 13.77 -6.32
CA PHE A 85 -5.44 12.94 -6.55
C PHE A 85 -4.67 12.67 -5.25
N LEU A 86 -4.33 13.72 -4.49
CA LEU A 86 -3.59 13.58 -3.23
C LEU A 86 -4.37 12.77 -2.17
N LYS A 87 -5.69 12.95 -2.07
CA LYS A 87 -6.54 12.10 -1.21
C LYS A 87 -6.51 10.63 -1.64
N THR A 88 -6.56 10.37 -2.95
CA THR A 88 -6.49 9.01 -3.50
C THR A 88 -5.13 8.37 -3.26
N LEU A 89 -4.04 9.15 -3.38
CA LEU A 89 -2.67 8.72 -3.07
C LEU A 89 -2.52 8.35 -1.59
N ALA A 90 -3.05 9.16 -0.68
CA ALA A 90 -3.05 8.82 0.75
C ALA A 90 -3.88 7.56 1.06
N LEU A 91 -5.04 7.37 0.43
CA LEU A 91 -5.84 6.15 0.57
C LEU A 91 -5.14 4.91 -0.01
N PHE A 92 -4.41 5.06 -1.11
CA PHE A 92 -3.59 4.00 -1.68
C PHE A 92 -2.52 3.55 -0.68
N TYR A 93 -1.76 4.48 -0.10
CA TYR A 93 -0.78 4.14 0.93
C TYR A 93 -1.42 3.53 2.17
N ALA A 94 -2.60 4.01 2.59
CA ALA A 94 -3.35 3.42 3.69
C ALA A 94 -3.66 1.93 3.42
N ALA A 95 -4.21 1.63 2.24
CA ALA A 95 -4.50 0.26 1.82
C ALA A 95 -3.21 -0.58 1.77
N THR A 96 -2.13 -0.06 1.17
CA THR A 96 -0.84 -0.75 1.11
C THR A 96 -0.31 -1.11 2.51
N PHE A 97 -0.37 -0.21 3.48
CA PHE A 97 0.05 -0.52 4.86
C PHE A 97 -0.85 -1.54 5.54
N ILE A 98 -2.16 -1.51 5.29
CA ILE A 98 -3.08 -2.53 5.84
C ILE A 98 -2.72 -3.91 5.28
N PHE A 99 -2.51 -4.03 3.97
CA PHE A 99 -2.10 -5.30 3.35
C PHE A 99 -0.71 -5.75 3.82
N ALA A 100 0.26 -4.84 3.89
CA ALA A 100 1.60 -5.15 4.40
C ALA A 100 1.57 -5.58 5.87
N GLY A 101 0.80 -4.89 6.70
CA GLY A 101 0.62 -5.23 8.12
C GLY A 101 -0.10 -6.56 8.31
N ALA A 102 -1.11 -6.85 7.49
CA ALA A 102 -1.78 -8.16 7.50
C ALA A 102 -0.84 -9.29 7.08
N GLY A 103 -0.05 -9.10 6.02
CA GLY A 103 0.99 -10.05 5.60
C GLY A 103 2.03 -10.27 6.70
N PHE A 104 2.51 -9.19 7.32
CA PHE A 104 3.45 -9.26 8.43
C PHE A 104 2.87 -9.99 9.66
N ALA A 105 1.60 -9.74 10.00
CA ALA A 105 0.93 -10.45 11.09
C ALA A 105 0.80 -11.95 10.80
N LEU A 106 0.44 -12.34 9.57
CA LEU A 106 0.40 -13.75 9.16
C LEU A 106 1.78 -14.41 9.22
N MET A 107 2.82 -13.71 8.75
CA MET A 107 4.21 -14.17 8.88
C MET A 107 4.60 -14.40 10.34
N PHE A 108 4.17 -13.50 11.25
CA PHE A 108 4.46 -13.62 12.68
C PHE A 108 3.78 -14.82 13.35
N PHE A 109 2.56 -15.16 12.94
CA PHE A 109 1.86 -16.35 13.47
C PHE A 109 2.43 -17.66 12.94
N ASN A 110 3.08 -17.65 11.78
CA ASN A 110 3.82 -18.79 11.26
C ASN A 110 5.14 -18.91 12.03
N LYS A 111 5.30 -20.01 12.78
CA LYS A 111 6.35 -20.25 13.81
C LYS A 111 7.81 -20.20 13.33
N ASP A 112 8.07 -19.95 12.05
CA ASP A 112 9.39 -20.12 11.44
C ASP A 112 10.28 -18.85 11.49
N TRP A 113 9.75 -17.70 11.95
CA TRP A 113 10.42 -16.40 11.78
C TRP A 113 10.97 -15.76 13.07
N GLY A 114 10.92 -16.43 14.21
CA GLY A 114 11.47 -15.88 15.45
C GLY A 114 11.74 -16.92 16.54
N ILE A 115 12.96 -16.93 17.07
CA ILE A 115 13.28 -17.64 18.29
C ILE A 115 12.72 -16.80 19.45
N LEU A 116 11.58 -17.21 20.00
CA LEU A 116 11.07 -16.70 21.27
C LEU A 116 12.05 -17.12 22.38
N LYS A 117 12.96 -16.24 22.77
CA LYS A 117 13.81 -16.42 23.96
C LYS A 117 13.29 -15.48 25.04
N ASN A 118 12.73 -16.04 26.11
CA ASN A 118 12.21 -15.30 27.28
C ASN A 118 11.11 -14.26 26.96
N GLY A 119 10.22 -14.52 26.01
CA GLY A 119 9.12 -13.61 25.67
C GLY A 119 9.53 -12.36 24.87
N VAL A 120 10.81 -12.22 24.54
CA VAL A 120 11.32 -11.19 23.64
C VAL A 120 11.48 -11.79 22.24
N LEU A 121 10.88 -11.12 21.26
CA LEU A 121 11.04 -11.44 19.86
C LEU A 121 12.41 -10.97 19.40
N ILE A 122 13.39 -11.87 19.43
CA ILE A 122 14.69 -11.63 18.81
C ILE A 122 14.54 -11.96 17.32
N SER A 123 13.81 -11.10 16.60
CA SER A 123 13.80 -11.10 15.13
C SER A 123 15.04 -10.37 14.60
N GLN A 124 15.51 -10.69 13.40
CA GLN A 124 16.56 -9.92 12.70
C GLN A 124 16.13 -8.47 12.36
N LEU A 125 14.88 -8.09 12.66
CA LEU A 125 14.40 -6.72 12.53
C LEU A 125 14.88 -5.88 13.73
N THR A 126 16.06 -5.29 13.60
CA THR A 126 16.57 -4.33 14.59
C THR A 126 15.83 -3.00 14.46
N PHE A 127 14.57 -2.95 14.91
CA PHE A 127 13.81 -1.69 15.04
C PHE A 127 14.43 -0.73 16.07
N LEU A 128 15.34 -1.24 16.91
CA LEU A 128 16.01 -0.49 17.97
C LEU A 128 17.11 0.45 17.45
N ASP A 129 17.64 0.23 16.24
CA ASP A 129 18.65 1.09 15.62
C ASP A 129 18.04 2.25 14.80
N ALA A 130 16.70 2.34 14.75
CA ALA A 130 16.00 3.36 14.00
C ALA A 130 16.32 4.75 14.55
N LYS A 131 16.80 5.65 13.69
CA LYS A 131 17.08 7.04 14.07
C LYS A 131 15.78 7.73 14.46
N TRP A 132 15.81 8.55 15.50
CA TRP A 132 14.66 9.35 15.94
C TRP A 132 14.00 10.17 14.82
N THR A 133 14.79 10.63 13.84
CA THR A 133 14.30 11.33 12.65
C THR A 133 13.40 10.46 11.76
N GLU A 134 13.72 9.17 11.62
CA GLU A 134 12.93 8.23 10.81
C GLU A 134 11.59 7.93 11.49
N LEU A 135 11.60 7.80 12.83
CA LEU A 135 10.40 7.62 13.63
C LEU A 135 9.46 8.83 13.53
N LEU A 136 9.99 10.05 13.60
CA LEU A 136 9.17 11.26 13.45
C LEU A 136 8.51 11.36 12.07
N VAL A 137 9.24 11.04 11.01
CA VAL A 137 8.68 11.01 9.64
C VAL A 137 7.59 9.96 9.52
N ALA A 138 7.78 8.76 10.08
CA ALA A 138 6.78 7.70 10.07
C ALA A 138 5.50 8.12 10.82
N VAL A 139 5.62 8.74 12.00
CA VAL A 139 4.47 9.23 12.78
C VAL A 139 3.72 10.33 12.02
N ALA A 140 4.43 11.29 11.42
CA ALA A 140 3.81 12.34 10.62
C ALA A 140 3.05 11.75 9.42
N PHE A 141 3.65 10.77 8.73
CA PHE A 141 3.01 10.08 7.61
C PHE A 141 1.75 9.31 8.03
N ALA A 142 1.83 8.59 9.16
CA ALA A 142 0.70 7.87 9.73
C ALA A 142 -0.46 8.81 10.11
N MET A 143 -0.17 9.98 10.70
CA MET A 143 -1.20 10.97 11.04
C MET A 143 -1.90 11.54 9.80
N ILE A 144 -1.16 11.78 8.72
CA ILE A 144 -1.74 12.24 7.44
C ILE A 144 -2.70 11.18 6.89
N ILE A 145 -2.26 9.92 6.86
CA ILE A 145 -3.08 8.80 6.41
C ILE A 145 -4.33 8.66 7.28
N PHE A 146 -4.18 8.67 8.60
CA PHE A 146 -5.29 8.54 9.54
C PHE A 146 -6.36 9.63 9.31
N ARG A 147 -5.95 10.89 9.15
CA ARG A 147 -6.89 11.98 8.85
C ARG A 147 -7.65 11.76 7.54
N VAL A 148 -6.96 11.37 6.47
CA VAL A 148 -7.61 11.14 5.17
C VAL A 148 -8.57 9.95 5.22
N VAL A 149 -8.19 8.86 5.88
CA VAL A 149 -9.05 7.68 6.07
C VAL A 149 -10.27 8.06 6.90
N TRP A 150 -10.09 8.81 8.00
CA TRP A 150 -11.18 9.28 8.84
C TRP A 150 -12.19 10.11 8.06
N ASP A 151 -11.73 11.09 7.26
CA ASP A 151 -12.58 11.91 6.40
C ASP A 151 -13.33 11.05 5.36
N ALA A 152 -12.65 10.08 4.76
CA ALA A 152 -13.24 9.18 3.78
C ALA A 152 -14.35 8.31 4.41
N VAL A 153 -14.11 7.79 5.62
CA VAL A 153 -15.04 6.97 6.40
C VAL A 153 -16.26 7.78 6.88
N GLN A 154 -16.05 8.95 7.49
CA GLN A 154 -17.12 9.85 7.93
C GLN A 154 -18.05 10.23 6.78
N SER A 155 -17.49 10.51 5.61
CA SER A 155 -18.27 10.85 4.42
C SER A 155 -19.15 9.71 3.88
N ARG A 156 -18.94 8.45 4.33
CA ARG A 156 -19.86 7.33 4.07
C ARG A 156 -20.97 7.30 5.12
N PHE A 157 -20.61 7.29 6.41
CA PHE A 157 -21.57 7.14 7.50
C PHE A 157 -22.56 8.32 7.63
N ILE A 158 -22.13 9.56 7.33
CA ILE A 158 -23.02 10.74 7.42
C ILE A 158 -24.14 10.69 6.36
N LYS A 159 -23.92 10.05 5.21
CA LYS A 159 -24.95 9.95 4.15
C LYS A 159 -26.00 8.87 4.43
N GLU A 160 -25.64 7.81 5.14
CA GLU A 160 -26.60 6.78 5.57
C GLU A 160 -27.57 7.30 6.63
N LYS A 161 -27.17 8.28 7.45
CA LYS A 161 -28.04 8.92 8.46
C LYS A 161 -28.98 10.01 7.93
N LEU A 162 -28.89 10.38 6.64
CA LEU A 162 -29.73 11.42 6.04
C LEU A 162 -30.83 10.87 5.12
N LEU A 163 -30.95 9.55 5.00
CA LEU A 163 -32.12 8.92 4.40
C LEU A 163 -33.20 8.84 5.47
N VAL A 164 -34.03 9.87 5.54
CA VAL A 164 -35.35 9.78 6.18
C VAL A 164 -36.22 8.98 5.21
N ASP A 165 -36.67 7.79 5.63
CA ASP A 165 -37.74 7.09 4.95
C ASP A 165 -38.97 8.01 4.93
N ILE A 166 -39.42 8.38 3.73
CA ILE A 166 -40.71 9.04 3.48
C ILE A 166 -41.70 7.96 3.04
#